data_AF-A0A099S1W0-F1
#
_entry.id   AF-A0A099S1W0-F1
#
_cell.length_a   1.000
_cell.length_b   1.000
_cell.length_c   1.000
_cell.angle_alpha   90.00
_cell.angle_beta   90.00
_cell.angle_gamma   90.00
#
_symmetry.space_group_name_H-M   'P 1'
#
loop_
_entity.id
_entity.type
_entity.pdbx_description
1 polymer ?
#
loop_
_entity_poly.entity_id
_entity_poly.type
_entity_poly.pdbx_seq_one_letter_code
_entity_poly.pdbx_strand_id
1 'polypeptide(L)' 'MKNIIVNLILMISGVIILLLETSLLKLNGILGCALTTIGVLLIGIGLLYKSKNPLKVVAEFFMNLF' A
#
# COMPACT_ATOMS: atom_id res chain seq x y z
N MET A 1 17.14 -8.67 0.75
CA MET A 1 16.07 -8.97 -0.22
C MET A 1 14.75 -9.39 0.43
N LYS A 2 14.70 -10.38 1.34
CA LYS A 2 13.43 -10.84 1.98
C LYS A 2 12.58 -9.74 2.66
N ASN A 3 13.21 -8.78 3.35
CA ASN A 3 12.46 -7.73 4.05
C ASN A 3 11.83 -6.69 3.11
N ILE A 4 12.46 -6.43 1.95
CA ILE A 4 11.93 -5.50 0.95
C ILE A 4 10.67 -6.08 0.30
N ILE A 5 10.65 -7.40 0.05
CA ILE A 5 9.49 -8.09 -0.52
C ILE A 5 8.26 -7.93 0.39
N VAL A 6 8.40 -8.02 1.71
CA VAL A 6 7.28 -7.85 2.65
C VAL A 6 6.71 -6.43 2.58
N ASN A 7 7.57 -5.40 2.56
CA ASN A 7 7.14 -4.01 2.39
C ASN A 7 6.37 -3.78 1.10
N LEU A 8 6.88 -4.37 0.04
CA LEU A 8 6.40 -4.21 -1.32
C LEU A 8 5.03 -4.91 -1.49
N ILE A 9 4.85 -6.08 -0.86
CA ILE A 9 3.56 -6.76 -0.72
C ILE A 9 2.56 -5.91 0.09
N LEU A 10 2.98 -5.32 1.21
CA LEU A 10 2.13 -4.46 2.04
C LEU A 10 1.69 -3.18 1.30
N MET A 11 2.59 -2.60 0.49
CA MET A 11 2.26 -1.47 -0.37
C MET A 11 1.24 -1.88 -1.44
N ILE A 12 1.48 -2.98 -2.16
CA ILE A 12 0.55 -3.47 -3.20
C ILE A 12 -0.83 -3.76 -2.60
N SER A 13 -0.89 -4.43 -1.44
CA SER A 13 -2.16 -4.77 -0.82
C SER A 13 -2.96 -3.53 -0.40
N GLY A 14 -2.30 -2.51 0.15
CA GLY A 14 -2.93 -1.24 0.47
C GLY A 14 -3.45 -0.50 -0.78
N VAL A 15 -2.69 -0.50 -1.88
CA VAL A 15 -3.11 0.07 -3.16
C VAL A 15 -4.33 -0.67 -3.73
N ILE A 16 -4.33 -2.01 -3.68
CA ILE A 16 -5.45 -2.84 -4.14
C ILE A 16 -6.71 -2.54 -3.32
N ILE A 17 -6.61 -2.42 -1.99
CA ILE A 17 -7.74 -2.11 -1.12
C ILE A 17 -8.34 -0.74 -1.46
N LEU A 18 -7.49 0.28 -1.66
CA LEU A 18 -7.96 1.60 -2.08
C LEU A 18 -8.64 1.55 -3.45
N LEU A 19 -8.06 0.87 -4.43
CA LEU A 19 -8.64 0.69 -5.76
C LEU A 19 -10.00 -0.03 -5.71
N LEU A 20 -10.12 -1.07 -4.89
CA LEU A 20 -11.37 -1.81 -4.68
C LEU A 20 -12.43 -0.93 -4.03
N GLU A 21 -12.05 -0.16 -3.00
CA GLU A 21 -12.95 0.77 -2.32
C GLU A 21 -13.46 1.84 -3.28
N THR A 22 -12.57 2.53 -4.01
CA THR A 22 -12.94 3.64 -4.89
C THR A 22 -13.64 3.22 -6.18
N SER A 23 -13.30 2.05 -6.74
CA SER A 23 -13.79 1.64 -8.06
C SER A 23 -14.98 0.68 -8.01
N LEU A 24 -14.99 -0.28 -7.07
CA LEU A 24 -15.97 -1.36 -7.05
C LEU A 24 -16.98 -1.23 -5.92
N LEU A 25 -16.50 -1.03 -4.70
CA LEU A 25 -17.32 -1.11 -3.49
C LEU A 25 -18.10 0.17 -3.21
N LYS A 26 -17.47 1.35 -3.40
CA LYS A 26 -18.05 2.68 -3.14
C LYS A 26 -18.86 2.71 -1.84
N LEU A 27 -18.29 2.11 -0.78
CA LEU A 27 -18.95 1.99 0.50
C LEU A 27 -19.06 3.39 1.11
N ASN A 28 -20.28 3.83 1.39
CA ASN A 28 -20.50 5.13 2.02
C ASN A 28 -20.51 5.04 3.55
N GLY A 29 -20.15 6.14 4.20
CA GLY A 29 -20.16 6.27 5.64
C GLY A 29 -18.95 5.64 6.34
N ILE A 30 -19.16 5.15 7.56
CA ILE A 30 -18.07 4.71 8.46
C ILE A 30 -17.28 3.53 7.88
N LEU A 31 -17.93 2.62 7.16
CA LEU A 31 -17.30 1.45 6.54
C LEU A 31 -16.35 1.83 5.40
N GLY A 32 -16.73 2.79 4.56
CA GLY A 32 -15.86 3.35 3.52
C GLY A 32 -14.62 3.98 4.15
N CYS A 33 -14.81 4.93 5.06
CA CYS A 33 -13.71 5.58 5.78
C CYS A 33 -12.76 4.60 6.46
N ALA A 34 -13.29 3.56 7.11
CA ALA A 34 -12.47 2.53 7.76
C ALA A 34 -11.62 1.77 6.73
N LEU A 35 -12.20 1.36 5.60
CA LEU A 35 -11.47 0.66 4.53
C LEU A 35 -10.39 1.54 3.91
N THR A 36 -10.71 2.80 3.60
CA THR A 36 -9.75 3.75 3.04
C THR A 36 -8.60 4.00 4.03
N THR A 37 -8.91 4.13 5.32
CA THR A 37 -7.91 4.32 6.38
C THR A 37 -6.99 3.11 6.51
N ILE A 38 -7.54 1.89 6.46
CA ILE A 38 -6.76 0.64 6.49
C ILE A 38 -5.83 0.56 5.27
N GLY A 39 -6.32 0.90 4.08
CA GLY A 39 -5.52 0.94 2.85
C GLY A 39 -4.35 1.92 2.93
N VAL A 40 -4.59 3.14 3.43
CA VAL A 40 -3.55 4.15 3.65
C VAL A 40 -2.55 3.70 4.70
N LEU A 41 -2.99 3.09 5.81
CA LEU A 41 -2.11 2.56 6.85
C LEU A 41 -1.22 1.45 6.32
N LEU A 42 -1.75 0.54 5.50
CA LEU A 42 -0.97 -0.54 4.87
C LEU A 42 0.12 0.02 3.94
N ILE A 43 -0.19 1.05 3.15
CA ILE A 43 0.80 1.75 2.30
C ILE A 43 1.85 2.44 3.18
N GLY A 44 1.42 3.14 4.23
CA GLY A 44 2.32 3.83 5.16
C GLY A 44 3.27 2.86 5.87
N ILE A 45 2.75 1.74 6.35
CA ILE A 45 3.56 0.66 6.94
C ILE A 45 4.48 0.07 5.87
N GLY A 46 4.01 -0.21 4.66
CA GLY A 46 4.85 -0.69 3.56
C GLY A 46 6.01 0.25 3.20
N LEU A 47 5.81 1.57 3.32
CA LEU A 47 6.86 2.57 3.10
C LEU A 47 7.84 2.69 4.28
N LEU A 48 7.34 2.64 5.52
CA LEU A 48 8.11 2.91 6.73
C LEU A 48 8.71 1.66 7.38
N TYR A 49 8.17 0.47 7.13
CA TYR A 49 8.58 -0.75 7.82
C TYR A 49 10.00 -1.13 7.41
N LYS A 50 10.98 -1.00 8.30
CA LYS A 50 12.37 -1.45 8.05
C LYS A 50 13.11 -0.81 6.86
N SER A 51 12.52 0.15 6.15
CA SER A 51 13.19 0.87 5.07
C SER A 51 13.88 2.12 5.60
N LYS A 52 15.20 2.18 5.49
CA LYS A 52 15.97 3.40 5.81
C LYS A 52 15.74 4.52 4.78
N ASN A 53 15.19 4.20 3.60
CA ASN A 53 14.92 5.12 2.51
C ASN A 53 13.62 4.73 1.79
N PRO A 54 12.46 5.29 2.17
CA PRO A 54 11.17 4.95 1.56
C PRO A 54 11.14 5.21 0.05
N LEU A 55 11.82 6.26 -0.42
CA LEU A 55 11.95 6.58 -1.84
C LEU A 55 12.66 5.48 -2.64
N LYS A 56 13.61 4.76 -2.03
CA LYS A 56 14.33 3.67 -2.71
C LYS A 56 13.42 2.45 -2.92
N VAL A 57 12.50 2.19 -2.00
CA VAL A 57 11.52 1.08 -2.14
C VAL A 57 10.53 1.38 -3.26
N VAL A 58 10.07 2.63 -3.37
CA VAL A 58 9.22 3.07 -4.49
C VAL A 58 9.97 2.97 -5.81
N ALA A 59 11.23 3.42 -5.86
CA ALA A 59 12.05 3.33 -7.07
C ALA A 59 12.32 1.86 -7.49
N GLU A 60 12.63 0.97 -6.55
CA GLU A 60 12.77 -0.48 -6.81
C GLU A 60 11.45 -1.11 -7.28
N PHE A 61 10.32 -0.62 -6.80
CA PHE A 61 9.00 -1.05 -7.28
C PHE A 61 8.80 -0.71 -8.76
N PHE A 62 9.06 0.54 -9.15
CA PHE A 62 8.95 0.97 -10.54
C PHE A 62 9.98 0.28 -11.46
N MET A 63 11.22 0.07 -10.98
CA MET A 63 12.27 -0.60 -11.76
C MET A 63 12.06 -2.11 -11.94
N ASN A 64 11.34 -2.79 -11.02
CA ASN A 64 10.98 -4.21 -11.19
C ASN A 64 9.68 -4.41 -11.98
N LEU A 65 8.88 -3.36 -12.18
CA LEU A 65 7.63 -3.39 -12.94
C LEU A 65 7.82 -3.06 -14.43
N PHE A 66 8.99 -2.54 -14.82
CA PHE A 66 9.36 -2.16 -16.19
C PHE A 66 10.56 -2.98 -16.67
#